data_AF-A0A8T3KV73-F1
#
_entry.id   AF-A0A8T3KV73-F1
#
_cell.length_a   1.000
_cell.length_b   1.000
_cell.length_c   1.000
_cell.angle_alpha   90.00
_cell.angle_beta   90.00
_cell.angle_gamma   90.00
#
_symmetry.space_group_name_H-M   'P 1'
#
loop_
_entity.id
_entity.type
_entity.pdbx_description
1 polymer ?
#
loop_
_entity_poly.entity_id
_entity_poly.type
_entity_poly.pdbx_seq_one_letter_code
_entity_poly.pdbx_strand_id
1 'polypeptide(L)'
;MNEPADFWHVYILKCCDGSLYTGIAKDVVARVKKHNSGQGAKYTRGRLPVELLYTESVGPHGEALRREMEIKRMSAANKNKLVYSG
;
A
#
# COMPACT_ATOMS: atom_id res chain seq x y z
N MET A 1 6.65 -6.48 -27.13
CA MET A 1 6.19 -5.14 -26.74
C MET A 1 5.67 -5.29 -25.32
N ASN A 2 6.45 -4.89 -24.30
CA ASN A 2 6.03 -5.03 -22.91
C ASN A 2 5.26 -3.76 -22.54
N GLU A 3 3.94 -3.82 -22.58
CA GLU A 3 3.08 -2.81 -21.94
C GLU A 3 3.23 -2.98 -20.42
N PRO A 4 3.82 -2.01 -19.68
CA PRO A 4 3.77 -2.06 -18.24
C PRO A 4 2.30 -1.81 -17.85
N ALA A 5 1.66 -2.85 -17.36
CA ALA A 5 0.36 -2.87 -16.68
C ALA A 5 -0.06 -1.46 -16.20
N ASP A 6 -1.07 -0.87 -16.85
CA ASP A 6 -1.65 0.41 -16.41
C ASP A 6 -2.49 0.27 -15.12
N PHE A 7 -2.43 -0.90 -14.50
CA PHE A 7 -3.11 -1.23 -13.26
C PHE A 7 -2.34 -0.67 -12.07
N TRP A 8 -3.01 0.21 -11.36
CA TRP A 8 -2.63 0.70 -10.05
C TRP A 8 -3.19 -0.24 -8.99
N HIS A 9 -2.38 -0.44 -7.97
CA HIS A 9 -2.72 -1.23 -6.82
C HIS A 9 -2.80 -0.32 -5.60
N VAL A 10 -3.81 -0.50 -4.78
CA VAL A 10 -3.87 0.10 -3.45
C VAL A 10 -3.26 -0.86 -2.46
N TYR A 11 -2.55 -0.32 -1.47
CA TYR A 11 -1.90 -1.12 -0.44
C TYR A 11 -1.98 -0.46 0.92
N ILE A 12 -2.00 -1.30 1.96
CA ILE A 12 -1.98 -0.88 3.36
C ILE A 12 -0.75 -1.51 4.02
N LEU A 13 0.10 -0.66 4.58
CA LEU A 13 1.25 -1.05 5.38
C LEU A 13 1.00 -0.76 6.85
N LYS A 14 1.44 -1.65 7.73
CA LYS A 14 1.55 -1.40 9.16
C LYS A 14 2.98 -1.03 9.50
N CYS A 15 3.18 0.16 10.04
CA CYS A 15 4.46 0.52 10.64
C CYS A 15 4.61 -0.16 12.00
N CYS A 16 5.86 -0.33 12.47
CA CYS A 16 6.16 -0.87 13.80
C CYS A 16 5.47 -0.11 14.96
N ASP A 17 5.18 1.19 14.76
CA ASP A 17 4.48 2.07 15.69
C ASP A 17 2.96 1.78 15.79
N GLY A 18 2.43 0.83 15.01
CA GLY A 18 0.99 0.55 14.93
C GLY A 18 0.22 1.49 14.00
N SER A 19 0.88 2.54 13.50
CA SER A 19 0.35 3.42 12.47
C SER A 19 0.12 2.68 11.15
N LEU A 20 -1.07 2.86 10.56
CA LEU A 20 -1.43 2.32 9.24
C LEU A 20 -1.17 3.35 8.14
N TYR A 21 -0.42 2.95 7.13
CA TYR A 21 -0.18 3.75 5.94
C TYR A 21 -0.95 3.18 4.75
N THR A 22 -1.72 4.02 4.07
CA THR A 22 -2.46 3.65 2.86
C THR A 22 -1.95 4.47 1.69
N GLY A 23 -1.66 3.82 0.58
CA GLY A 23 -1.29 4.50 -0.66
C GLY A 23 -1.52 3.63 -1.89
N ILE A 24 -1.28 4.22 -3.06
CA ILE A 24 -1.39 3.53 -4.35
C ILE A 24 -0.02 3.43 -5.03
N ALA A 25 0.22 2.34 -5.74
CA ALA A 25 1.42 2.14 -6.55
C ALA A 25 1.14 1.17 -7.70
N LYS A 26 1.83 1.35 -8.82
CA LYS A 26 1.81 0.37 -9.93
C LYS A 26 2.54 -0.92 -9.57
N ASP A 27 3.56 -0.85 -8.72
CA ASP A 27 4.33 -2.01 -8.27
C ASP A 27 4.56 -1.95 -6.75
N VAL A 28 3.58 -2.47 -6.00
CA VAL A 28 3.61 -2.50 -4.54
C VAL A 28 4.72 -3.42 -4.05
N VAL A 29 4.87 -4.59 -4.67
CA VAL A 29 5.83 -5.62 -4.26
C VAL A 29 7.26 -5.11 -4.44
N ALA A 30 7.60 -4.54 -5.59
CA ALA A 30 8.93 -3.95 -5.82
C ALA A 30 9.18 -2.76 -4.90
N ARG A 31 8.16 -1.96 -4.57
CA ARG A 31 8.31 -0.82 -3.65
C ARG A 31 8.51 -1.24 -2.20
N VAL A 32 7.73 -2.22 -1.71
CA VAL A 32 7.89 -2.83 -0.38
C VAL A 32 9.23 -3.54 -0.29
N LYS A 33 9.62 -4.29 -1.33
CA LYS A 33 10.92 -4.95 -1.40
C LYS A 33 12.07 -3.93 -1.40
N LYS A 34 11.98 -2.83 -2.15
CA LYS A 34 12.97 -1.72 -2.08
C LYS A 34 13.04 -1.06 -0.71
N HIS A 35 11.91 -0.89 -0.02
CA HIS A 35 11.88 -0.39 1.36
C HIS A 35 12.57 -1.36 2.32
N ASN A 36 12.23 -2.65 2.25
CA ASN A 36 12.82 -3.69 3.11
C ASN A 36 14.29 -4.00 2.79
N SER A 37 14.73 -3.88 1.53
CA SER A 37 16.12 -4.09 1.13
C SER A 37 17.05 -2.92 1.48
N GLY A 38 16.57 -1.89 2.21
CA GLY A 38 17.41 -0.78 2.69
C GLY A 38 17.90 0.18 1.59
N GLN A 39 17.40 0.05 0.36
CA GLN A 39 17.68 0.96 -0.77
C GLN A 39 16.61 2.05 -0.95
N GLY A 40 15.63 2.14 -0.04
CA GLY A 40 14.70 3.25 0.04
C GLY A 40 15.40 4.55 0.47
N ALA A 41 14.88 5.69 0.00
CA ALA A 41 15.41 7.03 0.30
C ALA A 41 15.72 7.19 1.81
N LYS A 42 16.80 7.92 2.11
CA LYS A 42 17.44 8.16 3.43
C LYS A 42 16.46 8.39 4.61
N TYR A 43 15.23 8.81 4.33
CA TYR A 43 14.13 9.07 5.27
C TYR A 43 13.35 7.83 5.76
N THR A 44 13.45 6.68 5.09
CA THR A 44 12.68 5.45 5.40
C THR A 44 13.48 4.41 6.21
N ARG A 45 14.72 4.75 6.58
CA ARG A 45 15.67 3.85 7.26
C ARG A 45 15.31 3.51 8.72
N GLY A 46 14.38 4.25 9.34
CA GLY A 46 14.08 4.14 10.78
C GLY A 46 12.67 3.66 11.15
N ARG A 47 11.84 3.24 10.17
CA ARG A 47 10.46 2.76 10.43
C ARG A 47 10.19 1.39 9.80
N LEU A 48 11.22 0.54 9.82
CA LEU A 48 11.14 -0.85 9.42
C LEU A 48 11.02 -1.72 10.67
N PRO A 49 10.27 -2.83 10.63
CA PRO A 49 9.58 -3.37 9.47
C PRO A 49 8.26 -2.63 9.15
N VAL A 50 7.96 -2.51 7.86
CA VAL A 50 6.60 -2.21 7.40
C VAL A 50 5.99 -3.51 6.92
N GLU A 51 4.90 -3.92 7.55
CA GLU A 51 4.20 -5.17 7.22
C GLU A 51 3.13 -4.88 6.18
N LEU A 52 3.19 -5.55 5.03
CA LEU A 52 2.13 -5.45 4.03
C LEU A 52 0.91 -6.21 4.55
N LEU A 53 -0.09 -5.46 4.97
CA LEU A 53 -1.34 -6.00 5.51
C LEU A 53 -2.37 -6.27 4.43
N TYR A 54 -2.40 -5.43 3.39
CA TYR A 54 -3.38 -5.52 2.33
C TYR A 54 -2.82 -5.03 1.00
N THR A 55 -3.19 -5.69 -0.09
CA THR A 55 -2.96 -5.19 -1.44
C THR A 55 -4.12 -5.60 -2.35
N GLU A 56 -4.60 -4.66 -3.16
CA GLU A 56 -5.70 -4.89 -4.10
C GLU A 56 -5.40 -4.18 -5.42
N SER A 57 -5.54 -4.90 -6.53
CA SER A 57 -5.48 -4.35 -7.89
C SER A 57 -6.79 -3.64 -8.21
N VAL A 58 -6.72 -2.33 -8.46
CA VAL A 58 -7.92 -1.49 -8.61
C VAL A 58 -8.19 -1.11 -10.06
N GLY A 59 -7.16 -1.02 -10.91
CA GLY A 59 -7.35 -0.55 -12.30
C GLY A 59 -6.61 0.75 -12.57
N PRO A 60 -7.13 1.65 -13.43
CA PRO A 60 -6.44 2.89 -13.79
C PRO A 60 -6.31 3.84 -12.59
N HIS A 61 -5.44 4.84 -12.72
CA HIS A 61 -5.09 5.78 -11.64
C HIS A 61 -6.31 6.41 -10.96
N GLY A 62 -7.35 6.75 -11.73
CA GLY A 62 -8.58 7.35 -11.20
C GLY A 62 -9.37 6.43 -10.26
N GLU A 63 -9.42 5.13 -10.55
CA GLU A 63 -10.07 4.16 -9.68
C GLU A 63 -9.26 3.92 -8.41
N ALA A 64 -7.94 3.83 -8.54
CA ALA A 64 -7.05 3.69 -7.39
C ALA A 64 -7.16 4.90 -6.44
N LEU A 65 -7.25 6.13 -6.95
CA LEU A 65 -7.48 7.32 -6.13
C LEU A 65 -8.84 7.29 -5.42
N ARG A 66 -9.90 6.86 -6.11
CA ARG A 66 -11.23 6.68 -5.51
C ARG A 66 -11.18 5.67 -4.36
N ARG A 67 -10.55 4.53 -4.59
CA ARG A 67 -10.39 3.46 -3.59
C ARG A 67 -9.53 3.90 -2.42
N GLU A 68 -8.43 4.62 -2.67
CA GLU A 68 -7.60 5.19 -1.60
C GLU A 68 -8.41 6.16 -0.72
N MET A 69 -9.20 7.05 -1.32
CA MET A 69 -10.07 7.96 -0.57
C MET A 69 -11.12 7.21 0.24
N GLU A 70 -11.72 6.17 -0.35
CA GLU A 70 -12.70 5.32 0.33
C GLU A 70 -12.07 4.66 1.57
N ILE A 71 -10.90 4.04 1.40
CA ILE A 71 -10.14 3.44 2.49
C ILE A 71 -9.72 4.50 3.51
N LYS A 72 -9.27 5.68 3.10
CA LYS A 72 -8.92 6.78 4.03
C LYS A 72 -10.12 7.21 4.88
N ARG A 73 -11.32 7.28 4.29
CA ARG A 73 -12.57 7.65 4.95
C ARG A 73 -13.17 6.53 5.80
N MET A 74 -12.77 5.27 5.59
CA MET A 74 -13.18 4.16 6.44
C MET A 74 -12.69 4.33 7.88
N SER A 75 -13.58 4.05 8.84
CA SER A 75 -13.22 3.91 10.25
C SER A 75 -12.22 2.77 10.45
N ALA A 76 -11.46 2.81 11.55
CA ALA A 76 -10.47 1.77 11.87
C ALA A 76 -11.06 0.35 11.83
N ALA A 77 -12.30 0.17 12.25
CA ALA A 77 -13.00 -1.12 12.18
C ALA A 77 -13.20 -1.63 10.74
N ASN A 78 -13.55 -0.75 9.79
CA ASN A 78 -13.72 -1.12 8.39
C ASN A 78 -12.38 -1.36 7.70
N LYS A 79 -11.33 -0.60 8.05
CA LYS A 79 -9.95 -0.88 7.61
C LYS A 79 -9.49 -2.25 8.09
N ASN A 80 -9.75 -2.58 9.36
CA ASN A 80 -9.46 -3.90 9.89
C ASN A 80 -10.24 -4.98 9.15
N LYS A 81 -11.53 -4.79 8.87
CA LYS A 81 -12.27 -5.76 8.04
C LYS A 81 -11.63 -5.91 6.67
N LEU A 82 -11.23 -4.83 6.01
CA LEU A 82 -10.57 -4.91 4.71
C LEU A 82 -9.27 -5.72 4.77
N VAL A 83 -8.46 -5.51 5.81
CA VAL A 83 -7.18 -6.19 6.02
C VAL A 83 -7.33 -7.65 6.46
N TYR A 84 -8.26 -7.93 7.39
CA TYR A 84 -8.40 -9.23 8.08
C TYR A 84 -9.54 -10.09 7.55
N SER A 85 -10.29 -9.64 6.53
CA SER A 85 -11.36 -10.43 5.89
C SER A 85 -10.86 -11.29 4.72
N GLY A 86 -9.57 -11.64 4.71
CA GLY A 86 -8.97 -12.60 3.78
C GLY A 86 -8.81 -13.96 4.42
#